data_AF-A0A7X3J0Q7-F1
#
_entry.id   AF-A0A7X3J0Q7-F1
#
_cell.length_a   1.000
_cell.length_b   1.000
_cell.length_c   1.000
_cell.angle_alpha   90.00
_cell.angle_beta   90.00
_cell.angle_gamma   90.00
#
_symmetry.space_group_name_H-M   'P 1'
#
loop_
_entity.id
_entity.type
_entity.pdbx_description
1 polymer ?
#
loop_
_entity_poly.entity_id
_entity_poly.type
_entity_poly.pdbx_seq_one_letter_code
_entity_poly.pdbx_strand_id
1 'polypeptide(L)'
;MQFAATHPLNKIRRVQIYNNIKRYRETELDKILQETGGSFVSGGPIFLSDLSACCHLKGDGVVYGAPDYHVWGMAWGRRAGLCHGVAAL
;
A
#
# COMPACT_ATOMS: atom_id res chain seq x y z
N MET A 1 14.03 -0.50 -13.48
CA MET A 1 13.50 -0.50 -12.11
C MET A 1 14.42 -1.31 -11.20
N GLN A 2 14.70 -0.86 -9.98
CA GLN A 2 15.48 -1.61 -8.99
C GLN A 2 14.50 -2.40 -8.10
N PHE A 3 14.65 -3.72 -8.01
CA PHE A 3 13.70 -4.59 -7.28
C PHE A 3 13.92 -4.62 -5.75
N ALA A 4 15.09 -4.19 -5.28
CA ALA A 4 15.39 -4.07 -3.86
C ALA A 4 16.21 -2.80 -3.62
N ALA A 5 15.61 -1.85 -2.92
CA ALA A 5 16.22 -0.58 -2.55
C ALA A 5 15.82 -0.22 -1.12
N THR A 6 16.78 0.34 -0.36
CA THR A 6 16.52 0.88 0.96
C THR A 6 16.25 2.38 0.83
N HIS A 7 15.05 2.81 1.20
CA HIS A 7 14.69 4.22 1.23
C HIS A 7 14.67 4.73 2.68
N PRO A 8 15.39 5.82 3.00
CA PRO A 8 15.37 6.38 4.34
C PRO A 8 14.00 7.01 4.65
N LEU A 9 13.43 6.68 5.82
CA LEU A 9 12.07 7.08 6.20
C LEU A 9 11.87 8.60 6.19
N ASN A 10 12.89 9.38 6.53
CA ASN A 10 12.83 10.85 6.53
C ASN A 10 12.71 11.47 5.13
N LYS A 11 12.88 10.68 4.06
CA LYS A 11 12.66 11.13 2.67
C LYS A 11 11.28 10.76 2.14
N ILE A 12 10.50 9.98 2.89
CA ILE A 12 9.16 9.55 2.49
C ILE A 12 8.17 10.68 2.78
N ARG A 13 7.54 11.24 1.73
CA ARG A 13 6.59 12.36 1.86
C ARG A 13 5.14 11.90 2.05
N ARG A 14 4.74 10.80 1.41
CA ARG A 14 3.35 10.30 1.39
C ARG A 14 3.33 8.81 1.07
N VAL A 15 2.53 8.03 1.81
CA VAL A 15 2.16 6.63 1.55
C VAL A 15 0.73 6.55 1.03
N GLN A 16 0.52 5.89 -0.10
CA GLN A 16 -0.80 5.63 -0.68
C GLN A 16 -0.97 4.14 -1.03
N ILE A 17 -2.19 3.64 -0.88
CA ILE A 17 -2.57 2.27 -1.25
C ILE A 17 -3.04 2.29 -2.71
N TYR A 18 -2.34 1.58 -3.59
CA TYR A 18 -2.83 1.35 -4.95
C TYR A 18 -3.62 0.03 -5.01
N ASN A 19 -4.94 0.12 -5.19
CA ASN A 19 -5.77 -1.07 -5.42
C ASN A 19 -5.63 -1.51 -6.89
N ASN A 20 -4.94 -2.63 -7.11
CA ASN A 20 -4.62 -3.14 -8.44
C ASN A 20 -5.81 -3.85 -9.11
N ILE A 21 -6.92 -3.14 -9.30
CA ILE A 21 -8.13 -3.63 -9.98
C ILE A 21 -7.82 -3.98 -11.45
N LYS A 22 -6.83 -3.28 -12.05
CA LYS A 22 -6.34 -3.52 -13.42
C LYS A 22 -5.49 -4.79 -13.56
N ARG A 23 -5.16 -5.47 -12.46
CA ARG A 23 -4.40 -6.73 -12.42
C ARG A 23 -3.03 -6.64 -13.10
N TYR A 24 -2.34 -5.51 -12.94
CA TYR A 24 -0.94 -5.38 -13.37
C TYR A 24 -0.07 -6.42 -12.68
N ARG A 25 0.86 -7.01 -13.43
CA ARG A 25 1.84 -7.97 -12.89
C ARG A 25 2.96 -7.24 -12.15
N GLU A 26 3.72 -7.97 -11.34
CA GLU A 26 4.94 -7.44 -10.69
C GLU A 26 5.98 -6.94 -11.70
N THR A 27 5.95 -7.43 -12.94
CA THR A 27 6.80 -6.94 -14.03
C THR A 27 6.29 -5.63 -14.64
N GLU A 28 5.12 -5.14 -14.24
CA GLU A 28 4.45 -3.96 -14.78
C GLU A 28 4.30 -2.83 -13.76
N LEU A 29 5.07 -2.88 -12.68
CA LEU A 29 5.05 -1.89 -11.59
C LEU A 29 5.30 -0.44 -12.09
N ASP A 30 6.00 -0.25 -13.22
CA ASP A 30 6.24 1.07 -13.83
C ASP A 30 4.92 1.75 -14.22
N LYS A 31 3.90 0.98 -14.64
CA LYS A 31 2.58 1.51 -14.97
C LYS A 31 1.90 2.08 -13.72
N ILE A 32 2.03 1.39 -12.59
CA ILE A 32 1.50 1.86 -11.31
C ILE A 32 2.19 3.18 -10.90
N LEU A 33 3.51 3.26 -11.04
CA LEU A 33 4.26 4.48 -10.73
C LEU A 33 3.85 5.65 -11.63
N GLN A 34 3.69 5.41 -12.93
CA GLN A 34 3.23 6.43 -13.89
C GLN A 34 1.83 6.93 -13.57
N GLU A 35 0.89 6.04 -13.22
CA GLU A 35 -0.49 6.41 -12.89
C GLU A 35 -0.59 7.19 -11.58
N THR A 36 0.25 6.86 -10.62
CA THR A 36 0.17 7.41 -9.26
C THR A 36 1.10 8.60 -9.02
N GLY A 37 2.05 8.84 -9.93
CA GLY A 37 3.15 9.79 -9.75
C GLY A 37 4.14 9.36 -8.67
N GLY A 38 4.20 8.07 -8.33
CA GLY A 38 5.08 7.51 -7.32
C GLY A 38 6.54 7.48 -7.78
N SER A 39 7.45 7.66 -6.83
CA SER A 39 8.90 7.45 -6.96
C SER A 39 9.29 5.98 -6.77
N PHE A 40 8.56 5.23 -5.95
CA PHE A 40 8.77 3.78 -5.77
C PHE A 40 7.51 3.06 -5.33
N VAL A 41 7.51 1.72 -5.48
CA VAL A 41 6.40 0.84 -5.12
C VAL A 41 6.94 -0.37 -4.38
N SER A 42 6.23 -0.78 -3.33
CA SER A 42 6.52 -1.99 -2.56
C SER A 42 5.35 -2.98 -2.60
N GLY A 43 5.59 -4.19 -2.10
CA GLY A 43 4.57 -5.24 -2.06
C GLY A 43 3.39 -4.97 -1.11
N GLY A 44 2.30 -5.68 -1.42
CA GLY A 44 1.01 -5.84 -0.76
C GLY A 44 0.99 -5.91 0.77
N PRO A 45 -0.09 -5.47 1.45
CA PRO A 45 -0.68 -6.38 2.42
C PRO A 45 -1.24 -7.61 1.69
N ILE A 46 -1.51 -8.67 2.44
CA ILE A 46 -2.07 -9.90 1.87
C ILE A 46 -3.54 -9.66 1.49
N PHE A 47 -3.88 -9.95 0.23
CA PHE A 47 -5.25 -10.00 -0.27
C PHE A 47 -5.68 -11.45 -0.45
N LEU A 48 -6.96 -11.72 -0.19
CA LEU A 48 -7.58 -13.00 -0.47
C LEU A 48 -7.83 -13.17 -1.98
N SER A 49 -8.23 -14.37 -2.39
CA SER A 49 -8.48 -14.68 -3.81
C SER A 49 -9.63 -13.87 -4.42
N ASP A 50 -10.55 -13.37 -3.59
CA ASP A 50 -11.64 -12.47 -3.96
C ASP A 50 -11.25 -10.98 -3.98
N LEU A 51 -9.95 -10.68 -3.80
CA LEU A 51 -9.37 -9.34 -3.71
C LEU A 51 -9.78 -8.53 -2.46
N SER A 52 -10.39 -9.16 -1.45
CA SER A 52 -10.61 -8.54 -0.15
C SER A 52 -9.30 -8.49 0.66
N ALA A 53 -9.15 -7.47 1.52
CA ALA A 53 -8.01 -7.38 2.41
C ALA A 53 -8.11 -8.45 3.50
N CYS A 54 -7.06 -9.25 3.68
CA CYS A 54 -7.05 -10.29 4.70
C CYS A 54 -7.00 -9.72 6.13
N CYS A 55 -6.42 -8.52 6.29
CA CYS A 55 -6.17 -7.88 7.58
C CYS A 55 -6.68 -6.43 7.60
N HIS A 56 -6.41 -5.74 8.71
CA HIS A 56 -6.66 -4.32 8.88
C HIS A 56 -5.97 -3.46 7.81
N LEU A 57 -6.76 -2.89 6.91
CA LEU A 57 -6.27 -2.03 5.84
C LEU A 57 -7.20 -0.84 5.67
N LYS A 58 -6.62 0.36 5.74
CA LYS A 58 -7.26 1.61 5.39
C LYS A 58 -6.35 2.38 4.42
N GLY A 59 -6.93 3.21 3.58
CA GLY A 59 -6.17 4.04 2.64
C GLY A 59 -7.08 5.11 2.08
N ASP A 60 -6.59 6.36 2.02
CA ASP A 60 -7.36 7.50 1.49
C ASP A 60 -8.77 7.66 2.11
N GLY A 61 -8.89 7.32 3.40
CA GLY A 61 -10.15 7.36 4.13
C GLY A 61 -11.05 6.12 3.97
N VAL A 62 -10.77 5.24 3.02
CA VAL A 62 -11.51 4.01 2.75
C VAL A 62 -10.98 2.87 3.62
N VAL A 63 -11.88 2.16 4.30
CA VAL A 63 -11.55 0.94 5.03
C VAL A 63 -11.75 -0.25 4.08
N TYR A 64 -10.66 -0.94 3.76
CA TYR A 64 -10.66 -2.12 2.90
C TYR A 64 -10.79 -3.42 3.72
N GLY A 65 -10.36 -3.40 4.99
CA GLY A 65 -10.50 -4.52 5.92
C GLY A 65 -10.48 -4.02 7.37
N ALA A 66 -11.42 -4.50 8.16
CA ALA A 66 -11.50 -4.26 9.61
C ALA A 66 -12.09 -5.49 10.33
N PRO A 67 -11.32 -6.58 10.43
CA PRO A 67 -11.74 -7.76 11.19
C PRO A 67 -11.99 -7.46 12.68
N ASP A 68 -12.79 -8.30 13.34
CA ASP A 68 -13.11 -8.16 14.78
C ASP A 68 -11.98 -8.68 15.68
N TYR A 69 -10.80 -8.07 15.58
CA TYR A 69 -9.67 -8.30 16.48
C TYR A 69 -8.76 -7.06 16.53
N HIS A 70 -7.93 -6.93 17.57
CA HIS A 70 -6.99 -5.81 17.70
C HIS A 70 -5.55 -6.23 17.42
N VAL A 71 -4.81 -5.37 16.70
CA VAL A 71 -3.38 -5.53 16.41
C VAL A 71 -2.65 -4.20 16.41
N TRP A 72 -1.36 -4.23 16.70
CA TRP A 72 -0.46 -3.11 16.43
C TRP A 72 -0.17 -3.02 14.93
N GLY A 73 0.00 -1.81 14.42
CA GLY A 73 0.35 -1.60 13.02
C GLY A 73 0.95 -0.25 12.72
N MET A 74 1.34 -0.09 11.45
CA MET A 74 1.90 1.16 10.95
C MET A 74 0.80 2.09 10.43
N ALA A 75 1.06 3.38 10.46
CA ALA A 75 0.21 4.38 9.84
C ALA A 75 1.07 5.57 9.39
N TRP A 76 0.66 6.22 8.31
CA TRP A 76 1.42 7.34 7.73
C TRP A 76 0.49 8.50 7.38
N GLY A 77 0.99 9.73 7.52
CA GLY A 77 0.25 10.96 7.20
C GLY A 77 -0.64 11.52 8.32
N ARG A 78 -1.31 12.65 8.05
CA ARG A 78 -2.03 13.48 9.05
C ARG A 78 -3.35 12.88 9.57
N ARG A 79 -3.81 11.75 9.03
CA ARG A 79 -5.02 11.03 9.48
C ARG A 79 -4.73 9.53 9.65
N ALA A 80 -3.67 9.25 10.38
CA ALA A 80 -3.20 7.91 10.71
C ALA A 80 -4.23 7.12 11.56
N GLY A 81 -5.23 6.54 10.90
CA GLY A 81 -5.83 5.28 11.36
C GLY A 81 -4.96 4.12 10.87
N LEU A 82 -4.79 3.08 11.68
CA LEU A 82 -3.96 1.90 11.38
C LEU A 82 -4.13 1.40 9.93
N CYS A 83 -3.02 1.25 9.20
CA CYS A 83 -3.00 0.70 7.84
C CYS A 83 -1.81 -0.24 7.69
N HIS A 84 -2.04 -1.54 7.57
CA HIS A 84 -1.07 -2.44 6.94
C HIS A 84 -1.33 -2.43 5.43
N GLY A 85 -0.52 -1.72 4.65
CA GLY A 85 -0.60 -1.82 3.19
C GLY A 85 0.47 -1.06 2.40
N VAL A 86 0.63 -1.50 1.16
CA VAL A 86 1.61 -1.11 0.13
C VAL A 86 1.89 0.36 0.11
N ALA A 87 3.18 0.67 0.03
CA ALA A 87 3.67 1.99 -0.19
C ALA A 87 3.96 2.16 -1.69
N ALA A 88 3.02 2.72 -2.46
CA ALA A 88 3.41 3.52 -3.62
C ALA A 88 3.71 4.93 -3.09
N LEU A 89 4.97 5.32 -3.08
CA LEU A 89 5.47 6.59 -2.52
C LEU A 89 5.93 7.50 -3.61
#